data_AF-A0ABD5QI57-F1
#
_entry.id   AF-A0ABD5QI57-F1
#
_cell.length_a   1.000
_cell.length_b   1.000
_cell.length_c   1.000
_cell.angle_alpha   90.00
_cell.angle_beta   90.00
_cell.angle_gamma   90.00
#
_symmetry.space_group_name_H-M   'P 1'
#
loop_
_entity.id
_entity.type
_entity.pdbx_description
1 polymer ?
#
loop_
_entity_poly.entity_id
_entity_poly.type
_entity_poly.pdbx_seq_one_letter_code
_entity_poly.pdbx_strand_id
1 'polypeptide(L)'
;MGDNEYSPERVAHELEAIVTDLRELEGHLPAPLTLTTTQRELATTAAVCRRLESPPRTTTSNSETDPRTRPDPGDEPPGFQ
;
A
#
# COMPACT_ATOMS: atom_id res chain seq x y z
N MET A 1 -4.95 2.32 28.28
CA MET A 1 -4.18 1.08 28.04
C MET A 1 -5.09 0.17 27.24
N GLY A 2 -5.05 0.25 25.91
CA GLY A 2 -5.98 -0.54 25.10
C GLY A 2 -6.10 -0.12 23.64
N ASP A 3 -4.98 -0.05 22.91
CA ASP A 3 -5.03 0.24 21.46
C ASP A 3 -3.94 -0.53 20.67
N ASN A 4 -3.11 -1.35 21.33
CA ASN A 4 -1.94 -1.98 20.73
C ASN A 4 -2.10 -3.49 20.47
N GLU A 5 -3.28 -4.06 20.73
CA GLU A 5 -3.52 -5.49 20.54
C GLU A 5 -3.68 -5.85 19.06
N TYR A 6 -4.00 -4.88 18.19
CA TYR A 6 -4.28 -5.11 16.77
C TYR A 6 -3.49 -4.17 15.86
N SER A 7 -2.21 -3.89 16.18
CA SER A 7 -1.37 -3.15 15.23
C SER A 7 -1.26 -3.91 13.90
N PRO A 8 -1.20 -3.23 12.75
CA PRO A 8 -1.08 -3.92 11.47
C PRO A 8 0.18 -4.79 11.40
N GLU A 9 1.27 -4.43 12.08
CA GLU A 9 2.47 -5.29 12.23
C GLU A 9 2.12 -6.63 12.86
N ARG A 10 1.40 -6.58 13.98
CA ARG A 10 1.06 -7.76 14.77
C ARG A 10 0.10 -8.66 14.00
N VAL A 11 -0.89 -8.07 13.34
CA VAL A 11 -1.82 -8.79 12.46
C VAL A 11 -1.06 -9.44 11.30
N ALA A 12 -0.10 -8.76 10.67
CA ALA A 12 0.71 -9.35 9.61
C ALA A 12 1.51 -10.56 10.11
N HIS A 13 2.11 -10.44 11.29
CA HIS A 13 2.88 -11.52 11.90
C HIS A 13 2.01 -12.74 12.23
N GLU A 14 0.83 -12.51 12.83
CA GLU A 14 -0.13 -13.58 13.13
C GLU A 14 -0.62 -14.29 11.87
N LEU A 15 -0.89 -13.54 10.79
CA LEU A 15 -1.28 -14.12 9.50
C LEU A 15 -0.16 -14.97 8.88
N GLU A 16 1.10 -14.56 8.99
CA GLU A 16 2.26 -15.35 8.53
C GLU A 16 2.45 -16.64 9.34
N ALA A 17 2.20 -16.59 10.66
CA ALA A 17 2.20 -17.77 11.52
C ALA A 17 1.10 -18.76 11.10
N ILE A 18 -0.13 -18.29 10.88
CA ILE A 18 -1.24 -19.12 10.42
C ILE A 18 -0.92 -19.78 9.06
N VAL A 19 -0.30 -19.05 8.12
CA VAL A 19 0.12 -19.64 6.84
C VAL A 19 1.10 -20.79 7.03
N THR A 20 2.00 -20.68 8.02
CA THR A 20 2.95 -21.73 8.37
C THR A 20 2.25 -22.95 8.94
N ASP A 21 1.33 -22.74 9.90
CA ASP A 21 0.55 -23.82 10.51
C ASP A 21 -0.33 -24.54 9.48
N LEU A 22 -0.93 -23.80 8.53
CA LEU A 22 -1.74 -24.38 7.46
C LEU A 22 -0.92 -25.25 6.51
N ARG A 23 0.37 -24.93 6.28
CA ARG A 23 1.27 -25.77 5.50
C ARG A 23 1.62 -27.07 6.21
N GLU A 24 1.82 -27.00 7.53
CA GLU A 24 2.03 -28.20 8.34
C GLU A 24 0.78 -29.09 8.33
N LEU A 25 -0.40 -28.50 8.55
CA LEU A 25 -1.68 -29.20 8.52
C LEU A 25 -1.95 -29.85 7.15
N GLU A 26 -1.61 -29.17 6.05
CA GLU A 26 -1.76 -29.70 4.69
C GLU A 26 -0.98 -31.02 4.48
N GLY A 27 0.16 -31.20 5.16
CA GLY A 27 0.91 -32.47 5.17
C GLY A 27 0.18 -33.62 5.87
N HIS A 28 -0.84 -33.33 6.68
CA HIS A 28 -1.66 -34.31 7.41
C HIS A 28 -3.04 -34.54 6.78
N LEU A 29 -3.43 -33.75 5.78
CA LEU A 29 -4.70 -33.92 5.10
C LEU A 29 -4.66 -35.09 4.10
N PRO A 30 -5.76 -35.84 3.93
CA PRO A 30 -5.84 -36.83 2.88
C PRO A 30 -5.83 -36.13 1.51
N ALA A 31 -5.01 -36.64 0.59
CA ALA A 31 -5.01 -36.15 -0.79
C ALA A 31 -6.43 -36.28 -1.40
N PRO A 32 -6.93 -35.28 -2.16
CA PRO A 32 -6.23 -34.11 -2.70
C PRO A 32 -6.54 -32.78 -1.97
N LEU A 33 -6.89 -32.81 -0.68
CA LEU A 33 -7.22 -31.58 0.04
C LEU A 33 -6.00 -30.68 0.14
N THR A 34 -6.07 -29.53 -0.52
CA THR A 34 -5.02 -28.50 -0.48
C THR A 34 -5.59 -27.20 0.05
N LEU A 35 -4.78 -26.46 0.80
CA LEU A 35 -5.15 -25.17 1.41
C LEU A 35 -4.48 -23.99 0.71
N THR A 36 -4.01 -24.22 -0.52
CA THR A 36 -3.22 -23.26 -1.33
C THR A 36 -3.91 -21.91 -1.52
N THR A 37 -5.22 -21.89 -1.74
CA THR A 37 -6.00 -20.63 -1.86
C THR A 37 -5.99 -19.86 -0.56
N THR A 38 -6.30 -20.51 0.56
CA THR A 38 -6.31 -19.89 1.89
C THR A 38 -4.94 -19.36 2.28
N GLN A 39 -3.87 -20.13 2.03
CA GLN A 39 -2.49 -19.68 2.27
C GLN A 39 -2.15 -18.43 1.45
N ARG A 40 -2.57 -18.37 0.18
CA ARG A 40 -2.35 -17.21 -0.70
C ARG A 40 -3.09 -15.97 -0.20
N GLU A 41 -4.35 -16.11 0.20
CA GLU A 41 -5.17 -15.00 0.69
C GLU A 41 -4.63 -14.42 1.99
N LEU A 42 -4.23 -15.29 2.93
CA LEU A 42 -3.61 -14.87 4.19
C LEU A 42 -2.27 -14.17 3.96
N ALA A 43 -1.41 -14.71 3.10
CA ALA A 43 -0.12 -14.07 2.75
C ALA A 43 -0.33 -12.71 2.07
N THR A 44 -1.35 -12.58 1.22
CA THR A 44 -1.70 -11.31 0.57
C THR A 44 -2.17 -10.29 1.61
N THR A 45 -3.02 -10.71 2.55
CA THR A 45 -3.52 -9.86 3.63
C THR A 45 -2.38 -9.40 4.55
N ALA A 46 -1.46 -10.30 4.92
CA ALA A 46 -0.28 -9.96 5.71
C ALA A 46 0.59 -8.90 5.01
N ALA A 47 0.80 -9.04 3.70
CA ALA A 47 1.55 -8.07 2.92
C ALA A 47 0.84 -6.69 2.87
N VAL A 48 -0.49 -6.65 2.82
CA VAL A 48 -1.26 -5.40 2.91
C VAL A 48 -1.10 -4.77 4.28
N CYS A 49 -1.22 -5.54 5.36
CA CYS A 49 -1.03 -5.05 6.73
C CYS A 49 0.34 -4.38 6.93
N ARG A 50 1.42 -5.00 6.44
CA ARG A 50 2.78 -4.40 6.49
C ARG A 50 2.88 -3.07 5.72
N ARG A 51 2.15 -2.94 4.61
CA ARG A 51 2.13 -1.70 3.80
C ARG A 51 1.33 -0.57 4.45
N LEU A 52 0.41 -0.88 5.35
CA LEU A 52 -0.35 0.16 6.07
C LEU A 52 0.51 0.90 7.10
N GLU A 53 1.56 0.26 7.63
CA GLU A 53 2.51 0.89 8.55
C GLU A 53 3.60 1.69 7.82
N SER A 54 3.94 1.25 6.61
CA SER A 54 4.83 1.96 5.71
C SER A 54 4.07 2.34 4.44
N PRO A 55 3.13 3.29 4.52
CA PRO A 55 2.44 3.75 3.33
C PRO A 55 3.52 4.23 2.34
N PRO A 56 3.39 3.90 1.05
CA PRO A 56 4.30 4.44 0.05
C PRO A 56 4.29 5.96 0.23
N ARG A 57 5.47 6.55 0.49
CA ARG A 57 5.63 8.01 0.47
C ARG A 57 5.26 8.47 -0.93
N THR A 58 3.99 8.80 -1.13
CA THR A 58 3.56 9.68 -2.21
C THR A 58 4.20 11.02 -1.90
N THR A 59 5.38 11.26 -2.46
CA THR A 59 5.83 12.62 -2.70
C THR A 59 4.84 13.22 -3.68
N THR A 60 3.75 13.81 -3.16
CA THR A 60 3.01 14.81 -3.89
C THR A 60 3.99 15.94 -4.13
N SER A 61 4.59 15.96 -5.32
CA SER A 61 5.30 17.13 -5.81
C SER A 61 4.24 18.21 -5.98
N ASN A 62 4.02 19.01 -4.95
CA ASN A 62 3.34 20.28 -5.09
C ASN A 62 4.21 21.13 -6.01
N SER A 63 3.89 21.12 -7.31
CA SER A 63 4.27 22.19 -8.21
C SER A 63 3.46 23.43 -7.82
N GLU A 64 3.78 23.98 -6.65
CA GLU A 64 3.39 25.34 -6.27
C GLU A 64 4.28 26.28 -7.07
N THR A 65 3.88 26.57 -8.31
CA THR A 65 4.41 27.72 -9.04
C THR A 65 3.57 28.93 -8.65
N ASP A 66 4.07 29.60 -7.61
CA ASP A 66 3.86 30.97 -7.16
C ASP A 66 2.96 31.88 -8.03
N PRO A 67 1.87 32.46 -7.48
CA PRO A 67 1.02 33.41 -8.17
C PRO A 67 1.55 34.85 -8.01
N ARG A 68 2.70 35.20 -8.58
CA ARG A 68 3.13 36.61 -8.73
C ARG A 68 3.96 36.85 -9.98
N THR A 69 3.30 37.00 -11.13
CA THR A 69 3.86 37.77 -12.24
C THR A 69 2.90 38.88 -12.62
N ARG A 70 3.24 40.06 -12.13
CA ARG A 70 2.72 41.39 -12.51
C ARG A 70 2.67 41.50 -14.05
N PRO A 71 1.58 42.00 -14.67
CA PRO A 71 1.58 42.25 -16.10
C PRO A 71 2.53 43.41 -16.41
N ASP A 72 3.56 43.13 -17.19
CA ASP A 72 4.42 44.14 -17.80
C ASP A 72 3.65 44.80 -18.97
N PRO A 73 3.56 46.14 -19.06
CA PRO A 73 2.84 46.81 -20.12
C PRO A 73 3.81 47.16 -21.25
N GLY A 74 3.86 46.33 -22.29
CA GLY A 74 4.56 46.71 -23.52
C GLY A 74 5.00 45.53 -24.35
N ASP A 75 4.15 45.09 -25.26
CA ASP A 75 4.60 44.78 -26.62
C ASP A 75 3.39 44.81 -27.56
N GLU A 76 3.45 45.71 -28.54
CA GLU A 76 2.47 45.99 -29.58
C GLU A 76 2.32 44.79 -30.54
N PRO A 77 1.12 44.41 -31.01
CA PRO A 77 0.99 43.35 -32.01
C PRO A 77 1.43 43.87 -33.39
N PRO A 78 2.23 43.13 -34.18
CA PRO A 78 2.58 43.55 -35.53
C PRO A 78 1.35 43.51 -36.42
N GLY A 79 1.15 44.61 -37.18
CA GLY A 79 0.05 44.78 -38.12
C GLY A 79 0.03 43.69 -39.20
N PHE A 80 -1.18 43.25 -39.54
CA PHE A 80 -1.44 42.43 -40.71
C PHE A 80 -1.40 43.34 -41.95
N GLN A 81 -0.52 43.04 -42.91
CA GLN A 81 -0.69 43.43 -44.32
C GLN A 81 -1.50 42.37 -45.06
#